data_AF-A0A819BN53-F1
#
_entry.id   AF-A0A819BN53-F1
#
_cell.length_a   1.000
_cell.length_b   1.000
_cell.length_c   1.000
_cell.angle_alpha   90.00
_cell.angle_beta   90.00
_cell.angle_gamma   90.00
#
_symmetry.space_group_name_H-M   'P 1'
#
loop_
_entity.id
_entity.type
_entity.pdbx_description
1 polymer ?
#
loop_
_entity_poly.entity_id
_entity_poly.type
_entity_poly.pdbx_seq_one_letter_code
_entity_poly.pdbx_strand_id
1 'polypeptide(L)'
;MASSNMTSHNENSLVETKKTSKSSKNHTYDLDWIKNTNAKPFFTDDRYLLKKPITDQGCQKRLSKYNGLVNRLVPEQIDEELKKRQLSTSGEIKIRRIRLKHYYKAQLTFGCENPFKMIQQHFEYIAIIDFEATCDNNQGNNYPHEIIEFPIVLIDAKQQIIVDKFQSYCRPTIKPILSNFCTELTGIEQ
;
A
#
# COMPACT_ATOMS: atom_id res chain seq x y z
N MET A 1 23.90 -53.72 -8.95
CA MET A 1 23.07 -54.94 -8.93
C MET A 1 22.45 -54.98 -7.54
N ALA A 2 21.25 -54.45 -7.33
CA ALA A 2 19.98 -55.21 -7.40
C ALA A 2 20.03 -56.42 -6.44
N SER A 3 19.19 -56.62 -5.42
CA SER A 3 17.92 -55.99 -5.04
C SER A 3 17.62 -56.29 -3.57
N SER A 4 16.81 -55.42 -2.97
CA SER A 4 16.17 -55.59 -1.66
C SER A 4 14.89 -56.43 -1.74
N ASN A 5 14.49 -56.94 -0.57
CA ASN A 5 13.35 -57.80 -0.20
C ASN A 5 11.97 -57.59 -0.86
N MET A 6 11.25 -58.71 -1.02
CA MET A 6 9.78 -58.93 -1.01
C MET A 6 9.59 -60.32 -0.34
N THR A 7 8.58 -60.71 0.45
CA THR A 7 7.19 -60.29 0.74
C THR A 7 6.78 -61.10 1.99
N SER A 8 5.96 -60.65 2.94
CA SER A 8 4.50 -60.80 2.93
C SER A 8 3.91 -60.00 4.10
N HIS A 9 3.11 -58.97 3.86
CA HIS A 9 1.64 -59.00 3.86
C HIS A 9 1.00 -59.67 5.08
N ASN A 10 0.37 -58.86 5.93
CA ASN A 10 -1.00 -59.15 6.31
C ASN A 10 -1.82 -57.85 6.33
N GLU A 11 -2.86 -57.83 5.51
CA GLU A 11 -3.87 -56.78 5.42
C GLU A 11 -4.81 -56.88 6.63
N ASN A 12 -5.25 -55.73 7.15
CA ASN A 12 -6.65 -55.58 7.49
C ASN A 12 -7.06 -54.12 7.42
N SER A 13 -8.04 -53.89 6.57
CA SER A 13 -8.71 -52.64 6.29
C SER A 13 -9.64 -52.25 7.44
N LEU A 14 -9.65 -50.97 7.79
CA LEU A 14 -10.83 -50.28 8.29
C LEU A 14 -10.62 -48.78 8.11
N VAL A 15 -11.36 -48.26 7.12
CA VAL A 15 -11.46 -46.85 6.78
C VAL A 15 -12.35 -46.19 7.83
N GLU A 16 -11.77 -45.34 8.68
CA GLU A 16 -12.51 -44.36 9.47
C GLU A 16 -11.98 -42.95 9.22
N THR A 17 -12.88 -42.12 8.71
CA THR A 17 -12.70 -40.71 8.40
C THR A 17 -12.54 -39.89 9.67
N LYS A 18 -11.31 -39.40 9.96
CA LYS A 18 -11.07 -38.43 11.04
C LYS A 18 -10.92 -37.02 10.49
N LYS A 19 -11.95 -36.22 10.80
CA LYS A 19 -12.05 -34.76 10.71
C LYS A 19 -10.74 -34.08 11.13
N THR A 20 -10.17 -33.27 10.26
CA THR A 20 -9.04 -32.39 10.58
C THR A 20 -9.51 -31.23 11.44
N SER A 21 -9.16 -31.28 12.73
CA SER A 21 -9.25 -30.16 13.65
C SER A 21 -8.26 -29.07 13.23
N LYS A 22 -8.75 -27.94 12.70
CA LYS A 22 -7.93 -26.75 12.46
C LYS A 22 -7.50 -26.18 13.82
N SER A 23 -6.20 -26.30 14.10
CA SER A 23 -5.50 -25.63 15.19
C SER A 23 -5.66 -24.10 15.05
N SER A 24 -6.38 -23.48 15.99
CA SER A 24 -6.44 -22.02 16.17
C SER A 24 -5.04 -21.48 16.46
N LYS A 25 -4.39 -20.89 15.46
CA LYS A 25 -3.20 -20.07 15.69
C LYS A 25 -3.68 -18.70 16.18
N ASN A 26 -3.57 -18.47 17.49
CA ASN A 26 -3.72 -17.15 18.09
C ASN A 26 -2.65 -16.23 17.50
N HIS A 27 -3.03 -15.42 16.52
CA HIS A 27 -2.17 -14.40 15.96
C HIS A 27 -2.25 -13.18 16.88
N THR A 28 -1.30 -13.07 17.82
CA THR A 28 -1.06 -11.82 18.54
C THR A 28 -0.47 -10.82 17.55
N TYR A 29 -1.28 -9.83 17.18
CA TYR A 29 -0.85 -8.75 16.29
C TYR A 29 0.16 -7.85 17.00
N ASP A 30 1.30 -7.63 16.35
CA ASP A 30 2.30 -6.66 16.80
C ASP A 30 1.78 -5.23 16.57
N LEU A 31 1.63 -4.49 17.67
CA LEU A 31 1.10 -3.12 17.70
C LEU A 31 2.17 -2.05 17.45
N ASP A 32 3.42 -2.45 17.23
CA ASP A 32 4.56 -1.53 17.17
C ASP A 32 4.51 -0.55 16.01
N TRP A 33 3.77 -0.86 14.94
CA TRP A 33 3.59 0.08 13.82
C TRP A 33 2.83 1.36 14.20
N ILE A 34 2.02 1.34 15.28
CA ILE A 34 1.30 2.52 15.80
C ILE A 34 2.26 3.44 16.55
N LYS A 35 3.30 2.89 17.17
CA LYS A 35 4.26 3.62 18.01
C LYS A 35 5.04 4.69 17.24
N ASN A 36 5.13 4.54 15.91
CA ASN A 36 5.85 5.46 15.02
C ASN A 36 4.94 6.47 14.30
N THR A 37 3.64 6.53 14.65
CA THR A 37 2.74 7.55 14.11
C THR A 37 2.59 8.68 15.12
N ASN A 38 2.73 9.94 14.68
CA ASN A 38 2.45 11.13 15.51
C ASN A 38 0.95 11.31 15.83
N ALA A 39 0.10 10.36 15.42
CA ALA A 39 -1.33 10.39 15.69
C ALA A 39 -1.57 10.08 17.17
N LYS A 40 -2.15 11.04 17.91
CA LYS A 40 -2.61 10.78 19.28
C LYS A 40 -3.62 9.63 19.26
N PRO A 41 -3.48 8.59 20.11
CA PRO A 41 -4.49 7.55 20.25
C PRO A 41 -5.81 8.22 20.62
N PHE A 42 -6.82 8.09 19.77
CA PHE A 42 -8.12 8.72 19.99
C PHE A 42 -8.88 8.11 21.19
N PHE A 43 -8.43 6.96 21.68
CA PHE A 43 -9.04 6.27 22.80
C PHE A 43 -8.28 6.59 24.09
N THR A 44 -8.49 7.77 24.66
CA THR A 44 -8.23 8.02 26.09
C THR A 44 -9.41 7.58 26.97
N ASP A 45 -10.43 6.98 26.37
CA ASP A 45 -11.55 6.35 27.07
C ASP A 45 -11.38 4.83 26.96
N ASP A 46 -10.84 4.22 28.03
CA ASP A 46 -10.53 2.79 28.18
C ASP A 46 -11.73 1.85 27.95
N ARG A 47 -12.93 2.39 27.69
CA ARG A 47 -14.15 1.64 27.39
C ARG A 47 -14.25 1.16 25.93
N TYR A 48 -13.44 1.69 25.01
CA TYR A 48 -13.50 1.35 23.57
C TYR A 48 -12.34 0.49 23.07
N LEU A 49 -11.34 0.23 23.93
CA LEU A 49 -10.43 -0.91 23.79
C LEU A 49 -11.23 -2.17 24.11
N LEU A 50 -11.90 -2.69 23.08
CA LEU A 50 -12.87 -3.77 23.21
C LEU A 50 -12.27 -5.01 23.90
N LYS A 51 -12.91 -5.43 24.99
CA LYS A 51 -12.71 -6.73 25.63
C LYS A 51 -13.16 -7.92 24.76
N LYS A 52 -13.68 -7.71 23.53
CA LYS A 52 -14.08 -8.76 22.58
C LYS A 52 -13.94 -8.31 21.11
N PRO A 53 -13.50 -9.17 20.19
CA PRO A 53 -13.43 -8.86 18.75
C PRO A 53 -14.82 -8.52 18.19
N ILE A 54 -14.89 -7.53 17.29
CA ILE A 54 -16.12 -7.16 16.56
C ILE A 54 -16.19 -7.97 15.27
N THR A 55 -17.37 -8.50 14.95
CA THR A 55 -17.60 -9.20 13.67
C THR A 55 -17.39 -8.27 12.47
N ASP A 56 -16.92 -8.81 11.34
CA ASP A 56 -16.66 -8.04 10.12
C ASP A 56 -17.88 -7.20 9.66
N GLN A 57 -19.10 -7.70 9.84
CA GLN A 57 -20.34 -6.99 9.52
C GLN A 57 -20.57 -5.76 10.41
N GLY A 58 -20.17 -5.83 11.69
CA GLY A 58 -20.22 -4.70 12.62
C GLY A 58 -19.24 -3.59 12.22
N CYS A 59 -18.05 -3.96 11.76
CA CYS A 59 -17.03 -3.03 11.28
C CYS A 59 -17.49 -2.30 10.01
N GLN A 60 -18.09 -3.02 9.05
CA GLN A 60 -18.61 -2.44 7.81
C GLN A 60 -19.77 -1.45 8.05
N LYS A 61 -20.70 -1.77 8.95
CA LYS A 61 -21.80 -0.86 9.32
C LYS A 61 -21.29 0.44 9.96
N ARG A 62 -20.30 0.34 10.86
CA ARG A 62 -19.64 1.50 11.47
C ARG A 62 -18.93 2.35 10.42
N LEU A 63 -18.15 1.73 9.54
CA LEU A 63 -17.43 2.43 8.47
C LEU A 63 -18.38 3.18 7.53
N SER A 64 -19.51 2.56 7.15
CA SER A 64 -20.54 3.19 6.32
C SER A 64 -21.13 4.45 6.99
N LYS A 65 -21.47 4.37 8.29
CA LYS A 65 -21.96 5.52 9.05
C LYS A 65 -20.96 6.68 9.08
N TYR A 66 -19.67 6.38 9.32
CA TYR A 66 -18.61 7.39 9.32
C TYR A 66 -18.35 7.98 7.93
N ASN A 67 -18.35 7.17 6.88
CA ASN A 67 -18.24 7.66 5.51
C ASN A 67 -19.37 8.65 5.19
N GLY A 68 -20.60 8.36 5.62
CA GLY A 68 -21.73 9.27 5.51
C GLY A 68 -21.53 10.58 6.28
N LEU A 69 -20.99 10.53 7.50
CA LEU A 69 -20.68 11.73 8.30
C LEU A 69 -19.63 12.60 7.63
N VAL A 70 -18.50 12.02 7.23
CA VAL A 70 -17.41 12.73 6.55
C VAL A 70 -17.88 13.35 5.22
N ASN A 71 -18.81 12.69 4.53
CA ASN A 71 -19.40 13.24 3.30
C ASN A 71 -20.23 14.51 3.52
N ARG A 72 -20.78 14.72 4.73
CA ARG A 72 -21.61 15.88 5.08
C ARG A 72 -20.80 17.04 5.67
N LEU A 73 -19.52 16.85 5.98
CA LEU A 73 -18.69 17.92 6.52
C LEU A 73 -18.39 18.99 5.47
N VAL A 74 -18.44 20.25 5.91
CA VAL A 74 -17.97 21.39 5.12
C VAL A 74 -16.43 21.46 5.13
N PRO A 75 -15.80 22.15 4.16
CA PRO A 75 -14.34 22.18 4.02
C PRO A 75 -13.59 22.58 5.29
N GLU A 76 -14.08 23.58 6.01
CA GLU A 76 -13.47 24.12 7.22
C GLU A 76 -13.43 23.05 8.32
N GLN A 77 -14.53 22.32 8.47
CA GLN A 77 -14.64 21.21 9.43
C GLN A 77 -13.71 20.05 9.07
N ILE A 78 -13.53 19.75 7.78
CA ILE A 78 -12.58 18.73 7.34
C ILE A 78 -11.16 19.14 7.72
N ASP A 79 -10.80 20.40 7.53
CA ASP A 79 -9.46 20.90 7.84
C ASP A 79 -9.20 20.95 9.33
N GLU A 80 -10.19 21.35 10.14
CA GLU A 80 -10.12 21.24 11.60
C GLU A 80 -9.90 19.79 12.04
N GLU A 81 -10.67 18.84 11.50
CA GLU A 81 -10.56 17.43 11.88
C GLU A 81 -9.21 16.83 11.45
N LEU A 82 -8.66 17.23 10.31
CA LEU A 82 -7.31 16.85 9.88
C LEU A 82 -6.24 17.45 10.80
N LYS A 83 -6.31 18.75 11.11
CA LYS A 83 -5.36 19.44 12.01
C LYS A 83 -5.34 18.83 13.41
N LYS A 84 -6.51 18.57 13.98
CA LYS A 84 -6.66 17.90 15.30
C LYS A 84 -5.92 16.56 15.35
N ARG A 85 -5.76 15.89 14.21
CA ARG A 85 -5.11 14.57 14.06
C ARG A 85 -3.70 14.66 13.49
N GLN A 86 -3.14 15.86 13.37
CA GLN A 86 -1.82 16.12 12.79
C GLN A 86 -1.67 15.55 11.37
N LEU A 87 -2.78 15.57 10.60
CA LEU A 87 -2.79 15.18 9.20
C LEU A 87 -2.70 16.42 8.31
N SER A 88 -2.07 16.26 7.14
CA SER A 88 -1.96 17.34 6.17
C SER A 88 -3.33 17.83 5.69
N THR A 89 -3.51 19.15 5.68
CA THR A 89 -4.63 19.86 5.05
C THR A 89 -4.32 20.33 3.63
N SER A 90 -3.26 19.81 3.01
CA SER A 90 -2.91 20.15 1.62
C SER A 90 -3.75 19.36 0.60
N GLY A 91 -3.85 19.94 -0.60
CA GLY A 91 -4.57 19.39 -1.75
C GLY A 91 -6.04 19.78 -1.81
N GLU A 92 -6.68 19.38 -2.90
CA GLU A 92 -8.10 19.62 -3.14
C GLU A 92 -8.98 19.00 -2.04
N ILE A 93 -10.17 19.57 -1.84
CA ILE A 93 -11.13 19.11 -0.83
C ILE A 93 -11.43 17.61 -0.90
N LYS A 94 -11.46 17.05 -2.12
CA LYS A 94 -11.65 15.61 -2.35
C LYS A 94 -10.53 14.78 -1.72
N ILE A 95 -9.27 15.21 -1.87
CA ILE A 95 -8.10 14.55 -1.30
C ILE A 95 -8.13 14.62 0.23
N ARG A 96 -8.47 15.79 0.79
CA ARG A 96 -8.59 16.00 2.24
C ARG A 96 -9.67 15.10 2.85
N ARG A 97 -10.80 14.95 2.16
CA ARG A 97 -11.88 14.05 2.54
C ARG A 97 -11.46 12.58 2.48
N ILE A 98 -10.78 12.16 1.42
CA ILE A 98 -10.24 10.79 1.29
C ILE A 98 -9.25 10.51 2.43
N ARG A 99 -8.34 11.45 2.71
CA ARG A 99 -7.38 11.36 3.81
C ARG A 99 -8.08 11.13 5.16
N LEU A 100 -9.11 11.92 5.45
CA LEU A 100 -9.89 11.77 6.68
C LEU A 100 -10.64 10.43 6.74
N LYS A 101 -11.23 9.98 5.63
CA LYS A 101 -11.89 8.66 5.55
C LYS A 101 -10.90 7.51 5.75
N HIS A 102 -9.72 7.58 5.14
CA HIS A 102 -8.69 6.55 5.28
C HIS A 102 -8.17 6.47 6.72
N TYR A 103 -7.96 7.62 7.36
CA TYR A 103 -7.63 7.66 8.79
C TYR A 103 -8.69 6.93 9.62
N TYR A 104 -9.97 7.28 9.47
CA TYR A 104 -11.03 6.60 10.22
C TYR A 104 -11.21 5.13 9.85
N LYS A 105 -10.99 4.76 8.58
CA LYS A 105 -11.02 3.37 8.15
C LYS A 105 -9.98 2.57 8.92
N ALA A 106 -8.73 3.01 8.94
CA ALA A 106 -7.65 2.32 9.66
C ALA A 106 -7.96 2.16 11.16
N GLN A 107 -8.55 3.19 11.78
CA GLN A 107 -8.92 3.17 13.19
C GLN A 107 -10.13 2.27 13.50
N LEU A 108 -11.15 2.28 12.65
CA LEU A 108 -12.40 1.56 12.89
C LEU A 108 -12.35 0.09 12.48
N THR A 109 -11.43 -0.29 11.61
CA THR A 109 -11.21 -1.68 11.24
C THR A 109 -10.21 -2.38 12.17
N PHE A 110 -9.51 -1.64 13.03
CA PHE A 110 -8.58 -2.17 14.02
C PHE A 110 -9.25 -3.22 14.93
N GLY A 111 -8.72 -4.44 14.97
CA GLY A 111 -9.24 -5.55 15.79
C GLY A 111 -10.46 -6.31 15.22
N CYS A 112 -10.92 -5.99 14.00
CA CYS A 112 -11.86 -6.87 13.27
C CYS A 112 -11.15 -8.16 12.84
N GLU A 113 -11.87 -9.24 12.53
CA GLU A 113 -11.26 -10.51 12.10
C GLU A 113 -10.57 -10.39 10.73
N ASN A 114 -11.01 -9.45 9.89
CA ASN A 114 -10.31 -9.03 8.67
C ASN A 114 -10.22 -7.48 8.56
N PRO A 115 -9.36 -6.80 9.33
CA PRO A 115 -9.20 -5.35 9.25
C PRO A 115 -8.70 -4.88 7.87
N PHE A 116 -7.99 -5.78 7.18
CA PHE A 116 -7.09 -5.50 6.07
C PHE A 116 -7.41 -6.27 4.79
N LYS A 117 -8.55 -6.97 4.66
CA LYS A 117 -8.94 -7.59 3.38
C LYS A 117 -9.11 -6.57 2.23
N MET A 118 -9.02 -5.27 2.53
CA MET A 118 -9.11 -4.19 1.54
C MET A 118 -7.82 -3.40 1.30
N ILE A 119 -6.72 -3.65 2.03
CA ILE A 119 -5.43 -2.94 1.83
C ILE A 119 -4.28 -3.87 2.25
N GLN A 120 -4.21 -5.07 1.68
CA GLN A 120 -2.92 -5.76 1.68
C GLN A 120 -2.11 -5.15 0.55
N GLN A 121 -1.10 -4.35 0.90
CA GLN A 121 -0.03 -4.12 -0.03
C GLN A 121 0.75 -5.44 -0.11
N HIS A 122 0.69 -6.09 -1.26
CA HIS A 122 1.26 -7.42 -1.50
C HIS A 122 2.75 -7.37 -1.83
N PHE A 123 3.27 -6.20 -2.20
CA PHE A 123 4.66 -6.02 -2.57
C PHE A 123 5.49 -5.62 -1.35
N GLU A 124 6.63 -6.28 -1.15
CA GLU A 124 7.60 -5.88 -0.13
C GLU A 124 8.33 -4.59 -0.52
N TYR A 125 8.57 -4.42 -1.82
CA TYR A 125 9.19 -3.24 -2.39
C TYR A 125 8.39 -2.68 -3.56
N ILE A 126 8.44 -1.36 -3.74
CA ILE A 126 7.88 -0.64 -4.88
C ILE A 126 9.03 0.10 -5.57
N ALA A 127 9.28 -0.19 -6.84
CA ALA A 127 10.20 0.57 -7.67
C ALA A 127 9.42 1.64 -8.43
N ILE A 128 9.73 2.90 -8.18
CA ILE A 128 9.18 4.06 -8.92
C ILE A 128 10.17 4.41 -10.02
N ILE A 129 9.68 4.50 -11.25
CA ILE A 129 10.47 4.81 -12.45
C ILE A 129 9.78 5.98 -13.14
N ASP A 130 10.56 6.99 -13.52
CA ASP A 130 10.09 8.18 -14.25
C ASP A 130 11.09 8.50 -15.36
N PHE A 131 10.82 8.05 -16.59
CA PHE A 131 11.77 8.20 -17.69
C PHE A 131 11.72 9.61 -18.26
N GLU A 132 12.89 10.19 -18.49
CA GLU A 132 13.03 11.31 -19.43
C GLU A 132 13.31 10.77 -20.83
N ALA A 133 12.78 11.43 -21.85
CA ALA A 133 12.93 11.04 -23.24
C ALA A 133 13.28 12.22 -24.15
N THR A 134 13.96 11.95 -25.27
CA THR A 134 14.16 12.93 -26.34
C THR A 134 12.80 13.51 -26.76
N CYS A 135 12.74 14.80 -27.04
CA CYS A 135 11.51 15.45 -27.54
C CYS A 135 11.82 16.65 -28.44
N ASP A 136 10.85 17.07 -29.24
CA ASP A 136 10.93 18.26 -30.08
C ASP A 136 9.51 18.82 -30.31
N ASN A 137 9.29 20.07 -29.88
CA ASN A 137 7.98 20.72 -29.95
C ASN A 137 7.51 20.97 -31.39
N ASN A 138 8.42 20.92 -32.38
CA ASN A 138 8.08 21.17 -33.79
C ASN A 138 7.59 19.93 -34.55
N GLN A 139 7.76 18.72 -34.00
CA GLN A 139 7.53 17.46 -34.72
C GLN A 139 6.24 16.74 -34.32
N GLY A 140 5.51 17.26 -33.33
CA GLY A 140 4.23 16.71 -32.88
C GLY A 140 4.33 15.26 -32.42
N ASN A 141 3.23 14.51 -32.55
CA ASN A 141 3.08 13.17 -31.97
C ASN A 141 3.89 12.06 -32.66
N ASN A 142 4.51 12.32 -33.82
CA ASN A 142 5.27 11.32 -34.57
C ASN A 142 6.78 11.35 -34.27
N TYR A 143 7.20 12.09 -33.24
CA TYR A 143 8.59 12.15 -32.85
C TYR A 143 9.08 10.79 -32.31
N PRO A 144 10.22 10.25 -32.78
CA PRO A 144 10.77 8.99 -32.28
C PRO A 144 11.46 9.23 -30.92
N HIS A 145 10.68 9.15 -29.84
CA HIS A 145 11.18 9.30 -28.48
C HIS A 145 12.14 8.16 -28.10
N GLU A 146 13.29 8.51 -27.54
CA GLU A 146 14.29 7.61 -26.96
C GLU A 146 14.51 8.00 -25.50
N ILE A 147 14.59 7.03 -24.60
CA ILE A 147 14.89 7.29 -23.18
C ILE A 147 16.29 7.91 -23.08
N ILE A 148 16.41 9.01 -22.34
CA ILE A 148 17.67 9.73 -22.10
C ILE A 148 18.04 9.78 -20.61
N GLU A 149 17.10 9.47 -19.72
CA GLU A 149 17.36 9.24 -18.29
C GLU A 149 16.53 8.07 -17.76
N PHE A 150 17.17 7.24 -16.93
CA PHE A 150 16.56 6.11 -16.27
C PHE A 150 16.75 6.21 -14.74
N PRO A 151 15.93 7.00 -14.04
CA PRO A 151 15.91 7.04 -12.59
C PRO A 151 14.99 5.95 -12.02
N ILE A 152 15.40 5.38 -10.89
CA ILE A 152 14.62 4.43 -10.09
C ILE A 152 14.72 4.82 -8.62
N VAL A 153 13.58 4.86 -7.93
CA VAL A 153 13.52 4.99 -6.47
C VAL A 153 12.88 3.72 -5.90
N LEU A 154 13.60 2.99 -5.06
CA LEU A 154 13.10 1.79 -4.41
C LEU A 154 12.55 2.13 -3.02
N ILE A 155 11.30 1.75 -2.77
CA ILE A 155 10.58 2.00 -1.51
C ILE A 155 10.30 0.67 -0.82
N ASP A 156 10.66 0.54 0.46
CA ASP A 156 10.16 -0.52 1.33
C ASP A 156 8.69 -0.22 1.66
N ALA A 157 7.78 -1.06 1.20
CA ALA A 157 6.34 -0.81 1.32
C ALA A 157 5.82 -0.92 2.75
N LYS A 158 6.53 -1.66 3.61
CA LYS A 158 6.17 -1.85 5.02
C LYS A 158 6.62 -0.64 5.85
N GLN A 159 7.85 -0.19 5.65
CA GLN A 159 8.46 0.92 6.39
C GLN A 159 8.09 2.28 5.79
N GLN A 160 7.67 2.31 4.53
CA GLN A 160 7.35 3.52 3.76
C GLN A 160 8.55 4.47 3.67
N ILE A 161 9.75 3.91 3.54
CA ILE A 161 11.00 4.66 3.37
C ILE A 161 11.63 4.33 2.03
N ILE A 162 12.37 5.30 1.49
CA ILE A 162 13.25 5.05 0.34
C ILE A 162 14.44 4.24 0.86
N VAL A 163 14.68 3.08 0.26
CA VAL A 163 15.77 2.18 0.62
C VAL A 163 16.92 2.21 -0.38
N ASP A 164 16.65 2.59 -1.62
CA ASP A 164 17.68 2.72 -2.65
C ASP A 164 17.29 3.69 -3.76
N LYS A 165 18.28 4.17 -4.50
CA LYS A 165 18.12 5.03 -5.68
C LYS A 165 19.13 4.63 -6.75
N PHE A 166 18.66 4.52 -7.99
CA PHE A 166 19.49 4.34 -9.17
C PHE A 166 19.19 5.47 -10.16
N GLN A 167 20.22 5.94 -10.85
CA GLN A 167 20.08 6.95 -11.88
C GLN A 167 21.16 6.75 -12.93
N SER A 168 20.77 6.71 -14.19
CA SER A 168 21.69 6.62 -15.31
C SER A 168 21.14 7.41 -16.50
N TYR A 169 22.04 8.10 -17.21
CA TYR A 169 21.72 8.66 -18.52
C TYR A 169 21.81 7.59 -19.60
N CYS A 170 21.01 7.76 -20.65
CA CYS A 170 20.96 6.88 -21.80
C CYS A 170 21.33 7.69 -23.05
N ARG A 171 22.19 7.14 -23.90
CA ARG A 171 22.60 7.82 -25.14
C ARG A 171 21.60 7.49 -26.26
N PRO A 172 20.88 8.48 -26.83
CA PRO A 172 19.99 8.25 -27.96
C PRO A 172 20.78 7.92 -29.23
N THR A 173 20.20 7.07 -30.08
CA THR A 173 20.84 6.53 -31.28
C THR A 173 20.13 6.92 -32.57
N ILE A 174 18.81 7.17 -32.53
CA ILE A 174 18.01 7.61 -33.68
C ILE A 174 18.20 9.11 -33.89
N LYS A 175 18.08 9.89 -32.81
CA LYS A 175 18.36 11.33 -32.80
C LYS A 175 19.37 11.66 -31.69
N PRO A 176 20.67 11.44 -31.93
CA PRO A 176 21.71 11.60 -30.90
C PRO A 176 21.88 13.02 -30.36
N ILE A 177 21.40 14.01 -31.12
CA ILE A 177 21.48 15.42 -30.75
C ILE A 177 20.15 15.85 -30.13
N LEU A 178 20.19 16.25 -28.86
CA LEU A 178 19.04 16.76 -28.13
C LEU A 178 18.61 18.11 -28.72
N SER A 179 17.30 18.33 -28.84
CA SER A 179 16.77 19.65 -29.22
C SER A 179 16.93 20.63 -28.06
N ASN A 180 17.05 21.93 -28.34
CA ASN A 180 17.06 22.96 -27.29
C ASN A 180 15.82 22.88 -26.39
N PHE A 181 14.67 22.54 -26.96
CA PHE A 181 13.45 22.34 -26.19
C PHE A 181 13.59 21.18 -25.19
N CYS A 182 14.20 20.07 -25.61
CA CYS A 182 14.42 18.90 -24.76
C CYS A 182 15.41 19.21 -23.63
N THR A 183 16.51 19.89 -23.93
CA THR A 183 17.50 20.28 -22.91
C THR A 183 16.94 21.30 -21.92
N GLU A 184 16.14 22.27 -22.38
CA GLU A 184 15.45 23.25 -21.52
C GLU A 184 14.37 22.59 -20.64
N LEU A 185 13.63 21.62 -21.17
CA LEU A 185 12.55 20.96 -20.45
C LEU A 185 13.06 19.98 -19.38
N THR A 186 14.07 19.19 -19.72
CA THR A 186 14.60 18.11 -18.87
C THR A 186 15.80 18.55 -18.04
N GLY A 187 16.52 19.59 -18.47
CA GLY A 187 17.80 20.01 -17.86
C GLY A 187 19.00 19.13 -18.24
N ILE A 188 18.83 18.16 -19.14
CA ILE A 188 19.89 17.26 -19.60
C ILE A 188 20.72 17.94 -20.69
N GLU A 189 22.04 17.98 -20.51
CA GLU A 189 22.99 18.52 -21.48
C GLU A 189 23.37 17.47 -22.55
N GLN A 190 24.00 17.93 -23.64
CA GLN A 190 24.37 17.12 -24.78
C GLN A 190 25.58 16.20 -24.53
#